data_AF-A0A520M9E1-F1
#
_entry.id   AF-A0A520M9E1-F1
#
_cell.length_a   1.000
_cell.length_b   1.000
_cell.length_c   1.000
_cell.angle_alpha   90.00
_cell.angle_beta   90.00
_cell.angle_gamma   90.00
#
_symmetry.space_group_name_H-M   'P 1'
#
loop_
_entity.id
_entity.type
_entity.pdbx_description
1 polymer ?
#
loop_
_entity_poly.entity_id
_entity_poly.type
_entity_poly.pdbx_seq_one_letter_code
_entity_poly.pdbx_strand_id
1 'polypeptide(L)'
;MFYLHTHRFGRIGFFLLIPFITSCKSSNEIQKAKVVFNQIEVNEAKSPKELLLLLRNCPEMSPEQYMVKFKSNRDFDKWLHLYPSQMAKVISRFPLKSSFQYTTRLFTHWADKSYDASEAYIINELNSSPLRDSAIEGMVNGLKSDHLSTAVAWAHEIKDESKRYQLLESLATH
;
A
#
# COMPACT_ATOMS: atom_id res chain seq x y z
N MET A 1 81.85 25.48 -15.67
CA MET A 1 80.93 26.61 -15.91
C MET A 1 80.14 26.80 -14.62
N PHE A 2 80.47 27.84 -13.87
CA PHE A 2 79.82 28.24 -12.61
C PHE A 2 78.49 28.96 -12.90
N TYR A 3 77.48 28.78 -12.05
CA TYR A 3 76.68 29.88 -11.50
C TYR A 3 75.93 29.41 -10.23
N LEU A 4 76.24 30.08 -9.11
CA LEU A 4 75.47 30.12 -7.87
C LEU A 4 74.21 30.96 -8.09
N HIS A 5 73.09 30.60 -7.48
CA HIS A 5 72.11 31.58 -6.99
C HIS A 5 71.37 31.05 -5.74
N THR A 6 71.48 31.84 -4.68
CA THR A 6 70.74 31.76 -3.42
C THR A 6 69.34 32.36 -3.59
N HIS A 7 68.34 31.87 -2.84
CA HIS A 7 67.30 32.73 -2.27
C HIS A 7 66.53 32.02 -1.13
N ARG A 8 66.63 32.60 0.07
CA ARG A 8 65.69 32.44 1.19
C ARG A 8 64.34 33.06 0.79
N PHE A 9 63.23 32.44 1.18
CA PHE A 9 62.07 33.16 1.74
C PHE A 9 61.25 32.21 2.61
N GLY A 10 61.11 32.57 3.88
CA GLY A 10 60.17 31.94 4.80
C GLY A 10 58.74 32.41 4.51
N ARG A 11 57.78 31.52 4.76
CA ARG A 11 56.40 31.90 5.06
C ARG A 11 55.80 30.86 5.99
N ILE A 12 55.64 31.28 7.24
CA ILE A 12 54.82 30.63 8.26
C ILE A 12 53.37 30.79 7.79
N GLY A 13 52.79 29.71 7.29
CA GLY A 13 51.38 29.62 6.93
C GLY A 13 50.59 29.18 8.16
N PHE A 14 49.92 30.14 8.78
CA PHE A 14 48.95 29.96 9.86
C PHE A 14 47.88 28.92 9.48
N PHE A 15 47.77 27.85 10.27
CA PHE A 15 46.58 27.00 10.30
C PHE A 15 45.42 27.79 10.93
N LEU A 16 44.58 28.40 10.10
CA LEU A 16 43.25 28.81 10.53
C LEU A 16 42.30 27.63 10.37
N LEU A 17 42.23 26.83 11.44
CA LEU A 17 41.07 26.00 11.76
C LEU A 17 39.87 26.93 11.94
N ILE A 18 39.10 27.15 10.87
CA ILE A 18 37.74 27.68 11.00
C ILE A 18 36.84 26.49 11.33
N PRO A 19 36.23 26.44 12.54
CA PRO A 19 35.21 25.44 12.80
C PRO A 19 34.03 25.75 11.89
N PHE A 20 33.76 24.84 10.95
CA PHE A 20 32.46 24.73 10.32
C PHE A 20 31.48 24.32 11.44
N ILE A 21 30.95 25.32 12.14
CA ILE A 21 29.78 25.15 12.99
C ILE A 21 28.64 24.91 12.00
N THR A 22 28.43 23.65 11.66
CA THR A 22 27.13 23.15 11.28
C THR A 22 26.19 23.51 12.43
N SER A 23 25.53 24.65 12.29
CA SER A 23 24.32 24.95 13.03
C SER A 23 23.33 23.85 12.64
N CYS A 24 23.33 22.78 13.41
CA CYS A 24 22.34 21.72 13.40
C CYS A 24 20.99 22.37 13.65
N LYS A 25 20.36 22.84 12.56
CA LYS A 25 18.95 23.15 12.51
C LYS A 25 18.26 21.89 13.01
N SER A 26 17.68 22.02 14.20
CA SER A 26 17.01 21.00 14.98
C SER A 26 16.44 19.90 14.11
N SER A 27 16.92 18.66 14.29
CA SER A 27 16.43 17.43 13.63
C SER A 27 14.89 17.33 13.68
N ASN A 28 14.28 17.99 14.68
CA ASN A 28 12.84 18.10 14.87
C ASN A 28 12.12 18.96 13.81
N GLU A 29 12.74 20.00 13.25
CA GLU A 29 12.13 20.84 12.20
C GLU A 29 12.16 20.17 10.83
N ILE A 30 13.25 19.46 10.49
CA ILE A 30 13.35 18.69 9.24
C ILE A 30 12.37 17.52 9.27
N GLN A 31 12.22 16.85 10.42
CA GLN A 31 11.21 15.80 10.59
C GLN A 31 9.79 16.35 10.51
N LYS A 32 9.48 17.48 11.16
CA LYS A 32 8.16 18.12 11.03
C LYS A 32 7.85 18.56 9.61
N ALA A 33 8.80 19.17 8.91
CA ALA A 33 8.63 19.58 7.51
C ALA A 33 8.38 18.37 6.59
N LYS A 34 9.13 17.27 6.79
CA LYS A 34 8.94 16.01 6.05
C LYS A 34 7.60 15.34 6.34
N VAL A 35 7.13 15.41 7.59
CA VAL A 35 5.82 14.86 7.99
C VAL A 35 4.67 15.67 7.38
N VAL A 36 4.75 17.01 7.38
CA VAL A 36 3.73 17.88 6.79
C VAL A 36 3.70 17.74 5.27
N PHE A 37 4.87 17.68 4.61
CA PHE A 37 4.99 17.47 3.17
C PHE A 37 4.37 16.12 2.74
N ASN A 38 4.66 15.05 3.49
CA ASN A 38 4.10 13.71 3.24
C ASN A 38 2.58 13.60 3.51
N GLN A 39 1.94 14.56 4.17
CA GLN A 39 0.48 14.52 4.41
C GLN A 39 -0.29 15.20 3.26
N ILE A 40 0.30 16.22 2.64
CA ILE A 40 -0.30 16.98 1.54
C ILE A 40 -0.29 16.13 0.26
N GLU A 41 0.85 15.53 -0.09
CA GLU A 41 0.97 14.70 -1.31
C GLU A 41 0.04 13.47 -1.28
N VAL A 42 -0.18 12.89 -0.10
CA VAL A 42 -1.08 11.74 0.05
C VAL A 42 -2.50 12.11 -0.34
N ASN A 43 -2.99 13.30 0.01
CA ASN A 43 -4.37 13.74 -0.25
C ASN A 43 -4.59 14.24 -1.69
N GLU A 44 -3.52 14.56 -2.40
CA GLU A 44 -3.57 15.04 -3.78
C GLU A 44 -3.57 13.90 -4.81
N ALA A 45 -3.10 12.70 -4.42
CA ALA A 45 -3.14 11.53 -5.26
C ALA A 45 -4.58 11.25 -5.73
N LYS A 46 -4.76 11.03 -7.04
CA LYS A 46 -6.06 10.85 -7.69
C LYS A 46 -6.44 9.39 -7.89
N SER A 47 -5.47 8.49 -7.70
CA SER A 47 -5.65 7.04 -7.84
C SER A 47 -4.76 6.25 -6.88
N PRO A 48 -5.10 4.99 -6.58
CA PRO A 48 -4.25 4.12 -5.79
C PRO A 48 -2.85 3.95 -6.39
N LYS A 49 -2.75 3.82 -7.73
CA LYS A 49 -1.47 3.72 -8.45
C LYS A 49 -0.59 4.95 -8.27
N GLU A 50 -1.16 6.14 -8.27
CA GLU A 50 -0.41 7.38 -8.07
C GLU A 50 0.13 7.45 -6.65
N LEU A 51 -0.71 7.18 -5.64
CA LEU A 51 -0.28 7.13 -4.26
C LEU A 51 0.79 6.06 -4.03
N LEU A 52 0.64 4.90 -4.67
CA LEU A 52 1.64 3.83 -4.69
C LEU A 52 3.01 4.31 -5.17
N LEU A 53 3.05 5.15 -6.20
CA LEU A 53 4.30 5.69 -6.75
C LEU A 53 4.93 6.70 -5.80
N LEU A 54 4.13 7.56 -5.15
CA LEU A 54 4.61 8.50 -4.14
C LEU A 54 5.25 7.77 -2.95
N LEU A 55 4.60 6.72 -2.46
CA LEU A 55 5.09 5.95 -1.31
C LEU A 55 6.26 5.02 -1.65
N ARG A 56 6.50 4.70 -2.93
CA ARG A 56 7.61 3.82 -3.36
C ARG A 56 8.99 4.33 -2.92
N ASN A 57 9.14 5.65 -2.76
CA ASN A 57 10.39 6.28 -2.36
C ASN A 57 10.66 6.23 -0.84
N CYS A 58 9.82 5.53 -0.07
CA CYS A 58 9.97 5.35 1.38
C CYS A 58 10.30 3.88 1.73
N PRO A 59 11.56 3.42 1.56
CA PRO A 59 11.93 2.01 1.69
C PRO A 59 11.77 1.42 3.10
N GLU A 60 11.77 2.26 4.14
CA GLU A 60 11.70 1.84 5.55
C GLU A 60 10.26 1.76 6.12
N MET A 61 9.23 1.86 5.26
CA MET A 61 7.84 1.92 5.72
C MET A 61 7.30 0.53 6.10
N SER A 62 6.84 0.37 7.34
CA SER A 62 6.20 -0.89 7.75
C SER A 62 4.83 -1.07 7.06
N PRO A 63 4.31 -2.32 6.95
CA PRO A 63 2.96 -2.57 6.43
C PRO A 63 1.87 -1.76 7.14
N GLU A 64 1.99 -1.56 8.45
CA GLU A 64 1.07 -0.76 9.26
C GLU A 64 1.11 0.72 8.88
N GLN A 65 2.31 1.30 8.79
CA GLN A 65 2.50 2.69 8.38
C GLN A 65 1.99 2.93 6.95
N TYR A 66 2.27 1.97 6.07
CA TYR A 66 1.79 1.98 4.69
C TYR A 66 0.27 1.96 4.60
N MET A 67 -0.38 1.07 5.34
CA MET A 67 -1.84 1.02 5.43
C MET A 67 -2.43 2.32 5.97
N VAL A 68 -1.85 2.87 7.06
CA VAL A 68 -2.30 4.14 7.65
C VAL A 68 -2.21 5.28 6.64
N LYS A 69 -1.12 5.35 5.86
CA LYS A 69 -0.96 6.36 4.82
C LYS A 69 -2.00 6.23 3.72
N PHE A 70 -2.23 5.03 3.19
CA PHE A 70 -3.29 4.80 2.19
C PHE A 70 -4.68 5.19 2.70
N LYS A 71 -5.03 4.77 3.92
CA LYS A 71 -6.33 5.07 4.52
C LYS A 71 -6.54 6.54 4.85
N SER A 72 -5.45 7.30 5.00
CA SER A 72 -5.54 8.73 5.29
C SER A 72 -5.94 9.57 4.06
N ASN A 73 -5.85 9.01 2.85
CA ASN A 73 -6.36 9.66 1.64
C ASN A 73 -7.90 9.69 1.66
N ARG A 74 -8.48 10.87 1.43
CA ARG A 74 -9.94 11.11 1.44
C ARG A 74 -10.73 10.28 0.42
N ASP A 75 -10.11 9.88 -0.67
CA ASP A 75 -10.70 9.12 -1.78
C ASP A 75 -10.48 7.60 -1.61
N PHE A 76 -9.87 7.14 -0.50
CA PHE A 76 -9.58 5.72 -0.26
C PHE A 76 -10.81 4.81 -0.44
N ASP A 77 -11.92 5.14 0.23
CA ASP A 77 -13.15 4.35 0.11
C ASP A 77 -13.73 4.41 -1.31
N LYS A 78 -13.65 5.58 -1.96
CA LYS A 78 -14.09 5.76 -3.36
C LYS A 78 -13.26 4.90 -4.32
N TRP A 79 -11.97 4.73 -4.06
CA TRP A 79 -11.10 3.90 -4.88
C TRP A 79 -11.42 2.41 -4.82
N LEU A 80 -12.02 1.90 -3.73
CA LEU A 80 -12.52 0.52 -3.69
C LEU A 80 -13.55 0.26 -4.79
N HIS A 81 -14.32 1.29 -5.17
CA HIS A 81 -15.33 1.20 -6.21
C HIS A 81 -14.78 1.53 -7.60
N LEU A 82 -13.91 2.55 -7.71
CA LEU A 82 -13.43 3.05 -9.00
C LEU A 82 -12.23 2.28 -9.56
N TYR A 83 -11.38 1.74 -8.70
CA TYR A 83 -10.11 1.13 -9.09
C TYR A 83 -9.89 -0.21 -8.38
N PRO A 84 -10.83 -1.17 -8.46
CA PRO A 84 -10.79 -2.33 -7.59
C PRO A 84 -9.55 -3.22 -7.82
N SER A 85 -9.09 -3.39 -9.06
CA SER A 85 -7.86 -4.11 -9.37
C SER A 85 -6.59 -3.45 -8.83
N GLN A 86 -6.55 -2.11 -8.76
CA GLN A 86 -5.43 -1.39 -8.15
C GLN A 86 -5.49 -1.51 -6.62
N MET A 87 -6.69 -1.42 -6.05
CA MET A 87 -6.91 -1.59 -4.62
C MET A 87 -6.55 -2.98 -4.14
N ALA A 88 -6.84 -4.04 -4.91
CA ALA A 88 -6.41 -5.41 -4.56
C ALA A 88 -4.88 -5.50 -4.38
N LYS A 89 -4.10 -4.83 -5.24
CA LYS A 89 -2.63 -4.75 -5.13
C LYS A 89 -2.15 -3.91 -3.95
N VAL A 90 -2.92 -2.90 -3.54
CA VAL A 90 -2.63 -2.10 -2.35
C VAL A 90 -2.89 -2.91 -1.09
N ILE A 91 -4.04 -3.58 -1.02
CA ILE A 91 -4.50 -4.36 0.13
C ILE A 91 -3.58 -5.55 0.41
N SER A 92 -2.98 -6.15 -0.61
CA SER A 92 -2.01 -7.24 -0.43
C SER A 92 -0.72 -6.81 0.29
N ARG A 93 -0.49 -5.50 0.45
CA ARG A 93 0.65 -4.93 1.20
C ARG A 93 0.29 -4.48 2.61
N PHE A 94 -0.98 -4.57 3.00
CA PHE A 94 -1.39 -4.27 4.37
C PHE A 94 -0.97 -5.41 5.33
N PRO A 95 -1.00 -5.19 6.66
CA PRO A 95 -0.86 -6.28 7.61
C PRO A 95 -1.91 -7.35 7.33
N LEU A 96 -1.49 -8.63 7.34
CA LEU A 96 -2.31 -9.74 6.86
C LEU A 96 -3.73 -9.77 7.47
N LYS A 97 -3.82 -9.52 8.79
CA LYS A 97 -5.11 -9.44 9.50
C LYS A 97 -6.05 -8.39 8.91
N SER A 98 -5.54 -7.20 8.60
CA SER A 98 -6.31 -6.13 7.98
C SER A 98 -6.64 -6.45 6.52
N SER A 99 -5.70 -7.07 5.79
CA SER A 99 -5.89 -7.43 4.38
C SER A 99 -7.13 -8.29 4.16
N PHE A 100 -7.41 -9.26 5.05
CA PHE A 100 -8.62 -10.09 4.94
C PHE A 100 -9.90 -9.25 4.91
N GLN A 101 -10.07 -8.35 5.88
CA GLN A 101 -11.26 -7.50 5.97
C GLN A 101 -11.43 -6.59 4.74
N TYR A 102 -10.35 -5.93 4.29
CA TYR A 102 -10.44 -5.06 3.11
C TYR A 102 -10.65 -5.86 1.81
N THR A 103 -10.12 -7.08 1.74
CA THR A 103 -10.33 -7.97 0.59
C THR A 103 -11.81 -8.35 0.51
N THR A 104 -12.42 -8.83 1.60
CA THR A 104 -13.85 -9.18 1.62
C THR A 104 -14.71 -7.97 1.19
N ARG A 105 -14.45 -6.78 1.75
CA ARG A 105 -15.18 -5.55 1.38
C ARG A 105 -14.99 -5.17 -0.10
N LEU A 106 -13.76 -5.22 -0.60
CA LEU A 106 -13.44 -4.91 -1.98
C LEU A 106 -14.20 -5.82 -2.95
N PHE A 107 -14.11 -7.13 -2.73
CA PHE A 107 -14.72 -8.13 -3.62
C PHE A 107 -16.25 -8.17 -3.52
N THR A 108 -16.82 -7.79 -2.37
CA THR A 108 -18.27 -7.56 -2.24
C THR A 108 -18.74 -6.47 -3.20
N HIS A 109 -18.08 -5.32 -3.19
CA HIS A 109 -18.46 -4.22 -4.09
C HIS A 109 -18.08 -4.49 -5.55
N TRP A 110 -16.97 -5.19 -5.79
CA TRP A 110 -16.54 -5.50 -7.14
C TRP A 110 -17.51 -6.48 -7.81
N ALA A 111 -17.91 -7.55 -7.13
CA ALA A 111 -18.84 -8.55 -7.67
C ALA A 111 -20.24 -7.95 -7.92
N ASP A 112 -20.76 -7.08 -7.04
CA ASP A 112 -22.04 -6.39 -7.27
C ASP A 112 -22.03 -5.55 -8.55
N LYS A 113 -20.86 -4.98 -8.92
CA LYS A 113 -20.71 -4.16 -10.13
C LYS A 113 -20.35 -4.97 -11.37
N SER A 114 -19.52 -5.99 -11.22
CA SER A 114 -18.95 -6.75 -12.33
C SER A 114 -18.41 -8.09 -11.82
N TYR A 115 -19.27 -9.10 -11.78
CA TYR A 115 -18.90 -10.48 -11.46
C TYR A 115 -17.72 -10.99 -12.30
N ASP A 116 -17.79 -10.89 -13.64
CA ASP A 116 -16.75 -11.45 -14.54
C ASP A 116 -15.35 -10.91 -14.24
N ALA A 117 -15.22 -9.60 -14.02
CA ALA A 117 -13.94 -8.97 -13.69
C ALA A 117 -13.43 -9.37 -12.29
N SER A 118 -14.34 -9.55 -11.33
CA SER A 118 -14.02 -10.01 -9.99
C SER A 118 -13.53 -11.47 -10.01
N GLU A 119 -14.27 -12.35 -10.69
CA GLU A 119 -13.92 -13.76 -10.92
C GLU A 119 -12.57 -13.89 -11.60
N ALA A 120 -12.37 -13.18 -12.73
CA ALA A 120 -11.11 -13.23 -13.48
C ALA A 120 -9.92 -12.83 -12.61
N TYR A 121 -10.08 -11.84 -11.71
CA TYR A 121 -9.01 -11.45 -10.81
C TYR A 121 -8.72 -12.55 -9.76
N ILE A 122 -9.74 -13.15 -9.16
CA ILE A 122 -9.55 -14.23 -8.17
C ILE A 122 -8.79 -15.40 -8.78
N ILE A 123 -9.21 -15.83 -9.98
CA ILE A 123 -8.61 -16.97 -10.68
C ILE A 123 -7.17 -16.67 -11.08
N ASN A 124 -6.91 -15.51 -11.69
CA ASN A 124 -5.61 -15.22 -12.29
C ASN A 124 -4.57 -14.71 -11.29
N GLU A 125 -5.00 -13.96 -10.27
CA GLU A 125 -4.08 -13.21 -9.39
C GLU A 125 -4.05 -13.75 -7.95
N LEU A 126 -5.09 -14.47 -7.51
CA LEU A 126 -5.22 -14.91 -6.11
C LEU A 126 -5.14 -16.43 -5.90
N ASN A 127 -4.89 -17.25 -6.93
CA ASN A 127 -4.91 -18.71 -6.82
C ASN A 127 -4.08 -19.29 -5.65
N SER A 128 -2.89 -18.74 -5.42
CA SER A 128 -2.00 -19.13 -4.32
C SER A 128 -1.90 -18.11 -3.19
N SER A 129 -2.75 -17.07 -3.24
CA SER A 129 -2.75 -16.00 -2.24
C SER A 129 -3.47 -16.44 -0.96
N PRO A 130 -2.96 -16.11 0.23
CA PRO A 130 -3.72 -16.31 1.47
C PRO A 130 -5.04 -15.53 1.48
N LEU A 131 -5.17 -14.49 0.65
CA LEU A 131 -6.37 -13.65 0.57
C LEU A 131 -7.50 -14.26 -0.30
N ARG A 132 -7.26 -15.40 -0.97
CA ARG A 132 -8.23 -16.01 -1.90
C ARG A 132 -9.57 -16.27 -1.23
N ASP A 133 -9.58 -16.91 -0.08
CA ASP A 133 -10.82 -17.28 0.61
C ASP A 133 -11.62 -16.04 1.02
N SER A 134 -10.97 -14.96 1.45
CA SER A 134 -11.64 -13.68 1.74
C SER A 134 -12.15 -12.97 0.49
N ALA A 135 -11.47 -13.11 -0.65
CA ALA A 135 -11.97 -12.59 -1.92
C ALA A 135 -13.20 -13.36 -2.40
N ILE A 136 -13.21 -14.69 -2.24
CA ILE A 136 -14.37 -15.54 -2.54
C ILE A 136 -15.54 -15.21 -1.63
N GLU A 137 -15.31 -15.11 -0.32
CA GLU A 137 -16.31 -14.67 0.65
C GLU A 137 -16.93 -13.32 0.26
N GLY A 138 -16.08 -12.34 -0.09
CA GLY A 138 -16.54 -11.05 -0.57
C GLY A 138 -17.37 -11.18 -1.85
N MET A 139 -16.89 -11.92 -2.84
CA MET A 139 -17.60 -12.11 -4.10
C MET A 139 -18.96 -12.76 -3.91
N VAL A 140 -19.06 -13.80 -3.07
CA VAL A 140 -20.32 -14.45 -2.71
C VAL A 140 -21.28 -13.46 -2.06
N ASN A 141 -20.81 -12.62 -1.14
CA ASN A 141 -21.63 -11.59 -0.51
C ASN A 141 -22.08 -10.48 -1.47
N GLY A 142 -21.32 -10.25 -2.56
CA GLY A 142 -21.66 -9.27 -3.60
C GLY A 142 -22.60 -9.81 -4.68
N LEU A 143 -22.74 -11.14 -4.79
CA LEU A 143 -23.66 -11.78 -5.71
C LEU A 143 -25.10 -11.64 -5.17
N LYS A 144 -26.00 -11.16 -6.03
CA LYS A 144 -27.44 -11.03 -5.72
C LYS A 144 -28.12 -12.39 -5.71
N SER A 145 -29.34 -12.46 -5.15
CA SER A 145 -30.19 -13.66 -5.10
C SER A 145 -30.29 -14.41 -6.42
N ASP A 146 -30.31 -13.68 -7.53
CA ASP A 146 -30.46 -14.24 -8.88
C ASP A 146 -29.25 -15.08 -9.33
N HIS A 147 -28.14 -15.01 -8.57
CA HIS A 147 -26.91 -15.76 -8.80
C HIS A 147 -26.60 -16.76 -7.68
N LEU A 148 -27.62 -17.22 -6.93
CA LEU A 148 -27.44 -18.13 -5.80
C LEU A 148 -26.66 -19.41 -6.17
N SER A 149 -26.92 -20.02 -7.32
CA SER A 149 -26.19 -21.21 -7.76
C SER A 149 -24.70 -20.94 -7.97
N THR A 150 -24.35 -19.79 -8.55
CA THR A 150 -22.98 -19.32 -8.71
C THR A 150 -22.33 -19.02 -7.36
N ALA A 151 -23.06 -18.38 -6.45
CA ALA A 151 -22.58 -18.08 -5.10
C ALA A 151 -22.26 -19.37 -4.31
N VAL A 152 -23.13 -20.38 -4.39
CA VAL A 152 -22.89 -21.70 -3.77
C VAL A 152 -21.65 -22.38 -4.36
N ALA A 153 -21.50 -22.38 -5.69
CA ALA A 153 -20.32 -22.96 -6.35
C ALA A 153 -19.02 -22.32 -5.86
N TRP A 154 -19.01 -20.98 -5.73
CA TRP A 154 -17.85 -20.26 -5.17
C TRP A 154 -17.62 -20.55 -3.69
N ALA A 155 -18.67 -20.64 -2.88
CA ALA A 155 -18.51 -20.99 -1.47
C ALA A 155 -17.80 -22.34 -1.29
N HIS A 156 -18.06 -23.32 -2.16
CA HIS A 156 -17.36 -24.61 -2.15
C HIS A 156 -15.86 -24.53 -2.44
N GLU A 157 -15.40 -23.46 -3.11
CA GLU A 157 -13.98 -23.22 -3.41
C GLU A 157 -13.17 -22.70 -2.22
N ILE A 158 -13.81 -22.36 -1.10
CA ILE A 158 -13.13 -21.91 0.12
C ILE A 158 -12.40 -23.10 0.77
N LYS A 159 -11.10 -22.92 1.03
CA LYS A 159 -10.25 -23.96 1.62
C LYS A 159 -10.49 -24.12 3.12
N ASP A 160 -10.66 -23.01 3.83
CA ASP A 160 -11.03 -23.02 5.26
C ASP A 160 -12.44 -23.61 5.43
N GLU A 161 -12.50 -24.81 6.04
CA GLU A 161 -13.76 -25.54 6.17
C GLU A 161 -14.78 -24.79 7.03
N SER A 162 -14.34 -24.15 8.12
CA SER A 162 -15.22 -23.41 9.02
C SER A 162 -15.87 -22.25 8.29
N LYS A 163 -15.09 -21.49 7.50
CA LYS A 163 -15.62 -20.39 6.69
C LYS A 163 -16.55 -20.89 5.59
N ARG A 164 -16.19 -21.97 4.91
CA ARG A 164 -17.02 -22.61 3.88
C ARG A 164 -18.40 -22.98 4.43
N TYR A 165 -18.45 -23.66 5.58
CA TYR A 165 -19.71 -24.04 6.22
C TYR A 165 -20.55 -22.82 6.62
N GLN A 166 -19.95 -21.82 7.26
CA GLN A 166 -20.64 -20.58 7.65
C GLN A 166 -21.24 -19.85 6.44
N LEU A 167 -20.48 -19.77 5.34
CA LEU A 167 -20.94 -19.08 4.14
C LEU A 167 -22.08 -19.84 3.45
N LEU A 168 -21.99 -21.17 3.36
CA LEU A 168 -23.05 -22.01 2.80
C LEU A 168 -24.33 -21.96 3.65
N GLU A 169 -24.21 -21.97 4.97
CA GLU A 169 -25.36 -21.80 5.87
C GLU A 169 -26.02 -20.43 5.70
N SER A 170 -25.22 -19.37 5.57
CA SER A 170 -25.73 -18.03 5.27
C SER A 170 -26.48 -18.00 3.94
N LEU A 171 -26.00 -18.70 2.90
CA LEU A 171 -26.67 -18.76 1.60
C LEU A 171 -27.96 -19.59 1.63
N ALA A 172 -28.06 -20.60 2.49
CA ALA A 172 -29.25 -21.44 2.61
C ALA A 172 -30.42 -20.75 3.34
N THR A 173 -30.16 -19.64 4.04
CA THR A 173 -31.16 -18.89 4.82
C THR A 173 -31.73 -17.66 4.09
N HIS A 174 -31.23 -17.35 2.90
CA HIS A 174 -31.66 -16.24 2.04
C HIS A 174 -32.38 -16.76 0.79
#